data_AF-A0A060Z667-F1
#
_entry.id   AF-A0A060Z667-F1
#
_cell.length_a   1.000
_cell.length_b   1.000
_cell.length_c   1.000
_cell.angle_alpha   90.00
_cell.angle_beta   90.00
_cell.angle_gamma   90.00
#
_symmetry.space_group_name_H-M   'P 1'
#
loop_
_entity.id
_entity.type
_entity.pdbx_description
1 polymer ?
#
loop_
_entity_poly.entity_id
_entity_poly.type
_entity_poly.pdbx_seq_one_letter_code
_entity_poly.pdbx_strand_id
1 'polypeptide(L)'
;MFFCSRGPVLLRSPGNMLLFWMSCGSLLPLLVLCNNGQECCTIQDNTQYHVSPVLESLQCYNDYRSYVRCSWEESPHPSSQPLTLYYWDSPENRESLCNPYGQRARNPNNIKLTAQCQYNTKYFGINTNHVFFFNTSCPPALLLSKNVRVRTPVHLSQQRVERGGRLLSWESPYPPSSLLTPTLNYQVNYRRSNQDDWTVCAG
;
A
#
# COMPACT_ATOMS: atom_id res chain seq x y z
N MET A 1 1.35 42.16 -16.72
CA MET A 1 -0.12 42.02 -16.73
C MET A 1 -0.41 40.82 -17.62
N PHE A 2 -0.81 39.69 -17.05
CA PHE A 2 -1.03 38.46 -17.81
C PHE A 2 -2.53 38.36 -18.09
N PHE A 3 -2.89 38.26 -19.37
CA PHE A 3 -4.26 37.99 -19.80
C PHE A 3 -4.33 36.56 -20.33
N CYS A 4 -5.24 35.75 -19.78
CA CYS A 4 -5.64 34.47 -20.33
C CYS A 4 -6.92 34.68 -21.15
N SER A 5 -6.88 34.51 -22.47
CA SER A 5 -8.10 34.42 -23.27
C SER A 5 -8.43 32.95 -23.57
N ARG A 6 -9.72 32.62 -23.46
CA ARG A 6 -10.34 31.38 -23.95
C ARG A 6 -10.86 31.64 -25.37
N GLY A 7 -10.61 30.71 -26.30
CA GLY A 7 -11.26 30.70 -27.61
C GLY A 7 -11.02 29.38 -28.36
N PRO A 8 -12.05 28.72 -28.91
CA PRO A 8 -11.95 27.44 -29.62
C PRO A 8 -11.73 27.65 -31.13
N VAL A 9 -11.11 26.70 -31.82
CA VAL A 9 -11.09 26.65 -33.29
C VAL A 9 -11.67 25.32 -33.76
N LEU A 10 -12.80 25.44 -34.48
CA LEU A 10 -13.53 24.41 -35.20
C LEU A 10 -12.81 24.02 -36.50
N LEU A 11 -12.96 22.76 -36.92
CA LEU A 11 -12.88 22.37 -38.33
C LEU A 11 -13.95 21.32 -38.64
N ARG A 12 -14.68 21.53 -39.74
CA ARG A 12 -15.92 20.85 -40.14
C ARG A 12 -15.76 20.21 -41.53
N SER A 13 -16.24 18.96 -41.64
CA SER A 13 -16.78 18.23 -42.83
C SER A 13 -15.86 17.76 -43.97
N PRO A 14 -16.27 16.78 -44.84
CA PRO A 14 -17.55 16.06 -44.92
C PRO A 14 -17.51 14.52 -45.15
N GLY A 15 -18.63 13.88 -44.78
CA GLY A 15 -19.31 12.74 -45.44
C GLY A 15 -18.56 11.51 -45.93
N ASN A 16 -18.90 10.32 -45.38
CA ASN A 16 -19.46 9.25 -46.20
C ASN A 16 -20.18 8.17 -45.37
N MET A 17 -21.29 7.72 -45.94
CA MET A 17 -22.27 6.77 -45.42
C MET A 17 -21.86 5.36 -45.84
N LEU A 18 -21.59 4.45 -44.91
CA LEU A 18 -21.66 3.01 -45.17
C LEU A 18 -22.25 2.29 -43.95
N LEU A 19 -23.40 1.69 -44.20
CA LEU A 19 -24.15 0.78 -43.35
C LEU A 19 -23.33 -0.49 -43.11
N PHE A 20 -23.16 -0.88 -41.85
CA PHE A 20 -22.85 -2.26 -41.48
C PHE A 20 -23.87 -2.73 -40.45
N TRP A 21 -24.80 -3.55 -40.91
CA TRP A 21 -25.63 -4.40 -40.06
C TRP A 21 -24.86 -5.66 -39.66
N MET A 22 -25.23 -6.18 -38.48
CA MET A 22 -24.95 -7.52 -37.94
C MET A 22 -23.57 -7.79 -37.31
N SER A 23 -23.50 -7.57 -35.99
CA SER A 23 -23.27 -8.67 -35.05
C SER A 23 -23.58 -8.19 -33.63
N CYS A 24 -24.74 -8.59 -33.09
CA CYS A 24 -25.00 -8.55 -31.66
C CYS A 24 -24.25 -9.72 -31.01
N GLY A 25 -22.92 -9.63 -31.00
CA GLY A 25 -22.07 -10.49 -30.19
C GLY A 25 -22.15 -9.96 -28.76
N SER A 26 -22.74 -10.75 -27.87
CA SER A 26 -22.82 -10.50 -26.44
C SER A 26 -21.45 -10.14 -25.85
N LEU A 27 -21.17 -8.84 -25.74
CA LEU A 27 -20.20 -8.30 -24.79
C LEU A 27 -20.83 -8.44 -23.41
N LEU A 28 -20.82 -9.65 -22.88
CA LEU A 28 -20.82 -9.84 -21.44
C LEU A 28 -19.51 -9.18 -20.97
N PRO A 29 -19.55 -8.05 -20.24
CA PRO A 29 -18.36 -7.65 -19.53
C PRO A 29 -18.00 -8.84 -18.65
N LEU A 30 -16.73 -9.24 -18.67
CA LEU A 30 -16.16 -10.04 -17.62
C LEU A 30 -16.39 -9.24 -16.33
N LEU A 31 -17.54 -9.48 -15.70
CA LEU A 31 -17.76 -9.22 -14.30
C LEU A 31 -16.72 -10.11 -13.64
N VAL A 32 -15.54 -9.54 -13.43
CA VAL A 32 -14.64 -9.98 -12.39
C VAL A 32 -15.48 -9.82 -11.12
N LEU A 33 -16.16 -10.90 -10.78
CA LEU A 33 -16.72 -11.13 -9.47
C LEU A 33 -15.54 -11.07 -8.52
N CYS A 34 -15.22 -9.86 -8.03
CA CYS A 34 -14.54 -9.69 -6.76
C CYS A 34 -15.53 -10.20 -5.70
N ASN A 35 -15.62 -11.51 -5.59
CA ASN A 35 -16.43 -12.17 -4.60
C ASN A 35 -15.73 -12.00 -3.26
N ASN A 36 -16.46 -11.41 -2.33
CA ASN A 36 -16.19 -11.29 -0.91
C ASN A 36 -15.06 -10.34 -0.49
N GLY A 37 -15.47 -9.28 0.23
CA GLY A 37 -14.64 -8.46 1.10
C GLY A 37 -14.11 -9.25 2.30
N GLN A 38 -13.36 -10.31 2.03
CA GLN A 38 -12.36 -10.81 2.95
C GLN A 38 -11.14 -9.93 2.73
N GLU A 39 -10.68 -9.23 3.77
CA GLU A 39 -9.41 -8.52 3.78
C GLU A 39 -8.27 -9.53 3.56
N CYS A 40 -8.03 -9.91 2.31
CA CYS A 40 -6.90 -10.74 1.93
C CYS A 40 -5.65 -9.85 1.99
N CYS A 41 -5.01 -9.85 3.15
CA CYS A 41 -3.64 -9.37 3.26
C CYS A 41 -2.80 -10.35 2.44
N THR A 42 -2.37 -9.92 1.25
CA THR A 42 -1.46 -10.73 0.43
C THR A 42 -0.19 -10.94 1.25
N ILE A 43 0.14 -12.19 1.56
CA ILE A 43 1.45 -12.54 2.11
C ILE A 43 2.47 -12.05 1.08
N GLN A 44 3.14 -10.95 1.39
CA GLN A 44 4.18 -10.43 0.53
C GLN A 44 5.42 -11.28 0.81
N ASP A 45 5.62 -12.31 -0.02
CA ASP A 45 6.87 -13.08 -0.07
C ASP A 45 7.97 -12.15 -0.60
N ASN A 46 8.42 -11.23 0.24
CA ASN A 46 9.57 -10.41 -0.05
C ASN A 46 10.81 -11.28 0.14
N THR A 47 11.47 -11.63 -0.97
CA THR A 47 12.72 -12.41 -0.99
C THR A 47 13.89 -11.69 -0.31
N GLN A 48 13.67 -10.46 0.15
CA GLN A 48 14.54 -9.71 1.03
C GLN A 48 14.06 -9.91 2.47
N TYR A 49 14.47 -11.03 3.08
CA TYR A 49 14.13 -11.41 4.46
C TYR A 49 14.76 -10.44 5.47
N HIS A 50 14.24 -9.21 5.57
CA HIS A 50 14.39 -8.43 6.80
C HIS A 50 13.46 -9.06 7.82
N VAL A 51 13.99 -10.01 8.57
CA VAL A 51 13.30 -10.65 9.69
C VAL A 51 12.96 -9.56 10.70
N SER A 52 11.70 -9.49 11.13
CA SER A 52 11.30 -8.53 12.15
C SER A 52 12.16 -8.73 13.41
N PRO A 53 12.67 -7.67 14.08
CA PRO A 53 13.48 -7.81 15.29
C PRO A 53 12.84 -8.67 16.37
N VAL A 54 11.50 -8.67 16.42
CA VAL A 54 10.73 -9.50 17.35
C VAL A 54 10.83 -10.98 16.99
N LEU A 55 10.74 -11.31 15.70
CA LEU A 55 10.90 -12.67 15.20
C LEU A 55 12.36 -13.15 15.33
N GLU A 56 13.34 -12.26 15.13
CA GLU A 56 14.76 -12.56 15.39
C GLU A 56 15.03 -12.92 16.86
N SER A 57 14.34 -12.28 17.79
CA SER A 57 14.47 -12.54 19.23
C SER A 57 13.65 -13.73 19.75
N LEU A 58 12.79 -14.31 18.91
CA LEU A 58 11.87 -15.37 19.32
C LEU A 58 12.65 -16.67 19.59
N GLN A 59 12.48 -17.20 20.80
CA GLN A 59 13.04 -18.48 21.22
C GLN A 59 11.93 -19.36 21.78
N CYS A 60 11.85 -20.60 21.34
CA CYS A 60 10.87 -21.57 21.80
C CYS A 60 11.57 -22.84 22.28
N TYR A 61 11.23 -23.27 23.50
CA TYR A 61 11.73 -24.48 24.13
C TYR A 61 10.56 -25.36 24.52
N ASN A 62 10.76 -26.67 24.46
CA ASN A 62 9.73 -27.64 24.82
C ASN A 62 10.29 -28.68 25.78
N ASP A 63 9.40 -29.32 26.54
CA ASP A 63 9.72 -30.41 27.45
C ASP A 63 9.56 -31.81 26.81
N TYR A 64 9.27 -31.84 25.50
CA TYR A 64 8.96 -33.04 24.71
C TYR A 64 7.84 -33.91 25.31
N ARG A 65 6.99 -33.34 26.17
CA ARG A 65 6.00 -34.10 26.95
C ARG A 65 4.65 -33.42 27.04
N SER A 66 4.62 -32.12 27.33
CA SER A 66 3.38 -31.44 27.69
C SER A 66 3.25 -30.00 27.20
N TYR A 67 4.34 -29.30 26.88
CA TYR A 67 4.25 -27.91 26.45
C TYR A 67 5.40 -27.44 25.56
N VAL A 68 5.13 -26.34 24.87
CA VAL A 68 6.16 -25.48 24.28
C VAL A 68 6.02 -24.09 24.90
N ARG A 69 7.13 -23.53 25.35
CA ARG A 69 7.23 -22.20 25.92
C ARG A 69 8.07 -21.33 25.01
N CYS A 70 7.54 -20.17 24.65
CA CYS A 70 8.21 -19.22 23.79
C CYS A 70 8.44 -17.90 24.53
N SER A 71 9.51 -17.20 24.16
CA SER A 71 9.85 -15.87 24.65
C SER A 71 10.42 -15.00 23.54
N TRP A 72 10.12 -13.71 23.57
CA TRP A 72 10.63 -12.72 22.62
C TRP A 72 10.85 -11.37 23.31
N GLU A 73 11.60 -10.49 22.65
CA GLU A 73 11.88 -9.14 23.13
C GLU A 73 11.02 -8.09 22.39
N GLU A 74 10.41 -7.19 23.15
CA GLU A 74 9.58 -6.08 22.69
C GLU A 74 10.23 -4.72 23.04
N SER A 75 9.91 -3.71 22.24
CA SER A 75 10.28 -2.32 22.54
C SER A 75 9.47 -1.83 23.75
N PRO A 76 10.10 -1.19 24.76
CA PRO A 76 9.38 -0.61 25.90
C PRO A 76 8.65 0.70 25.54
N HIS A 77 8.68 1.12 24.28
CA HIS A 77 8.17 2.42 23.86
C HIS A 77 6.63 2.47 23.98
N PRO A 78 6.04 3.53 24.56
CA PRO A 78 4.62 3.57 24.90
C PRO A 78 3.66 3.56 23.72
N SER A 79 4.12 3.85 22.49
CA SER A 79 3.30 3.73 21.28
C SER A 79 3.35 2.33 20.64
N SER A 80 4.21 1.44 21.14
CA SER A 80 4.28 0.05 20.68
C SER A 80 3.11 -0.75 21.27
N GLN A 81 2.25 -1.28 20.40
CA GLN A 81 1.21 -2.20 20.83
C GLN A 81 1.83 -3.53 21.27
N PRO A 82 1.35 -4.15 22.36
CA PRO A 82 1.83 -5.47 22.78
C PRO A 82 1.56 -6.49 21.68
N LEU A 83 2.60 -7.26 21.33
CA LEU A 83 2.45 -8.28 20.31
C LEU A 83 1.90 -9.56 20.93
N THR A 84 1.21 -10.32 20.09
CA THR A 84 0.59 -11.57 20.47
C THR A 84 1.11 -12.66 19.55
N LEU A 85 1.66 -13.71 20.15
CA LEU A 85 2.19 -14.86 19.40
C LEU A 85 1.07 -15.87 19.16
N TYR A 86 0.98 -16.31 17.92
CA TYR A 86 0.10 -17.37 17.47
C TYR A 86 0.94 -18.57 17.01
N TYR A 87 0.32 -19.74 17.05
CA TYR A 87 0.89 -20.97 16.51
C TYR A 87 -0.11 -21.67 15.59
N TRP A 88 0.41 -22.45 14.65
CA TRP A 88 -0.43 -23.30 13.82
C TRP A 88 -0.75 -24.61 14.55
N ASP A 89 -2.01 -24.80 14.92
CA ASP A 89 -2.50 -26.02 15.55
C ASP A 89 -2.75 -27.08 14.47
N SER A 90 -1.74 -27.90 14.20
CA SER A 90 -1.82 -28.91 13.14
C SER A 90 -2.96 -29.92 13.32
N PRO A 91 -3.26 -30.44 14.54
CA PRO A 91 -4.43 -31.28 14.77
C PRO A 91 -5.77 -30.65 14.39
N GLU A 92 -5.96 -29.37 14.71
CA GLU A 92 -7.22 -28.65 14.47
C GLU A 92 -7.24 -27.90 13.14
N ASN A 93 -6.11 -27.87 12.44
CA ASN A 93 -5.88 -27.14 11.19
C ASN A 93 -6.31 -25.67 11.27
N ARG A 94 -5.93 -24.99 12.36
CA ARG A 94 -6.28 -23.58 12.60
C ARG A 94 -5.16 -22.81 13.28
N GLU A 95 -5.28 -21.49 13.23
CA GLU A 95 -4.47 -20.58 14.02
C GLU A 95 -4.95 -20.58 15.47
N SER A 96 -4.02 -20.75 16.40
CA SER A 96 -4.31 -20.79 17.83
C SER A 96 -3.45 -19.78 18.57
N LEU A 97 -4.05 -19.14 19.57
CA LEU A 97 -3.36 -18.16 20.42
C LEU A 97 -2.40 -18.88 21.38
N CYS A 98 -1.16 -18.41 21.48
CA CYS A 98 -0.27 -18.85 22.54
C CYS A 98 -0.63 -18.15 23.86
N ASN A 99 -0.93 -18.92 24.91
CA ASN A 99 -1.43 -18.34 26.15
C ASN A 99 -0.32 -17.58 26.88
N PRO A 100 -0.56 -16.35 27.37
CA PRO A 100 0.42 -15.62 28.15
C PRO A 100 0.95 -16.44 29.32
N TYR A 101 2.27 -16.46 29.50
CA TYR A 101 2.93 -17.19 30.56
C TYR A 101 3.74 -16.23 31.40
N GLY A 102 3.31 -15.99 32.64
CA GLY A 102 3.93 -14.99 33.51
C GLY A 102 3.67 -13.55 33.07
N GLN A 103 4.36 -12.61 33.71
CA GLN A 103 4.27 -11.19 33.40
C GLN A 103 5.42 -10.77 32.47
N ARG A 104 5.17 -9.76 31.63
CA ARG A 104 6.24 -9.12 30.87
C ARG A 104 7.23 -8.49 31.85
N ALA A 105 8.49 -8.85 31.71
CA ALA A 105 9.55 -8.36 32.58
C ALA A 105 10.58 -7.58 31.75
N ARG A 106 11.24 -6.60 32.35
CA ARG A 106 12.40 -6.00 31.68
C ARG A 106 13.52 -7.03 31.58
N ASN A 107 14.22 -7.02 30.46
CA ASN A 107 15.43 -7.81 30.30
C ASN A 107 16.51 -7.35 31.29
N PRO A 108 17.57 -8.14 31.55
CA PRO A 108 18.57 -7.84 32.57
C PRO A 108 19.24 -6.46 32.41
N ASN A 109 19.33 -5.96 31.18
CA ASN A 109 19.92 -4.65 30.86
C ASN A 109 18.92 -3.50 30.98
N ASN A 110 17.65 -3.76 31.31
CA ASN A 110 16.54 -2.81 31.42
C ASN A 110 16.18 -2.03 30.14
N ILE A 111 16.60 -2.53 28.97
CA ILE A 111 16.43 -1.85 27.67
C ILE A 111 15.18 -2.36 26.93
N LYS A 112 14.85 -3.65 27.08
CA LYS A 112 13.71 -4.27 26.37
C LYS A 112 12.78 -4.99 27.33
N LEU A 113 11.55 -5.23 26.88
CA LEU A 113 10.58 -6.06 27.60
C LEU A 113 10.63 -7.48 27.05
N THR A 114 10.82 -8.46 27.92
CA THR A 114 10.68 -9.88 27.59
C THR A 114 9.24 -10.30 27.80
N ALA A 115 8.59 -10.72 26.72
CA ALA A 115 7.28 -11.35 26.75
C ALA A 115 7.42 -12.88 26.64
N GLN A 116 6.47 -13.59 27.23
CA GLN A 116 6.49 -15.05 27.30
C GLN A 116 5.09 -15.62 27.11
N CYS A 117 5.04 -16.78 26.47
CA CYS A 117 3.81 -17.53 26.30
C CYS A 117 4.08 -19.04 26.38
N GLN A 118 3.03 -19.80 26.65
CA GLN A 118 3.06 -21.26 26.64
C GLN A 118 1.79 -21.78 26.00
N TYR A 119 1.94 -22.77 25.13
CA TYR A 119 0.81 -23.60 24.72
C TYR A 119 1.10 -25.07 25.05
N ASN A 120 0.05 -25.77 25.43
CA ASN A 120 0.13 -27.15 25.84
C ASN A 120 -0.11 -28.04 24.62
N THR A 121 0.74 -29.05 24.45
CA THR A 121 0.61 -30.02 23.37
C THR A 121 1.21 -31.34 23.84
N LYS A 122 0.71 -32.45 23.30
CA LYS A 122 1.29 -33.78 23.48
C LYS A 122 1.95 -34.29 22.19
N TYR A 123 1.86 -33.50 21.12
CA TYR A 123 2.33 -33.87 19.80
C TYR A 123 3.79 -33.44 19.64
N PHE A 124 4.68 -34.35 20.01
CA PHE A 124 6.12 -34.21 19.84
C PHE A 124 6.65 -35.37 19.00
N GLY A 125 7.56 -35.05 18.08
CA GLY A 125 8.18 -36.02 17.20
C GLY A 125 9.33 -35.36 16.44
N ILE A 126 10.27 -36.18 15.96
CA ILE A 126 11.46 -35.71 15.23
C ILE A 126 11.05 -34.97 13.94
N ASN A 127 9.92 -35.35 13.35
CA ASN A 127 9.38 -34.77 12.12
C ASN A 127 8.17 -33.85 12.37
N THR A 128 8.03 -33.32 13.59
CA THR A 128 6.94 -32.39 13.92
C THR A 128 7.37 -30.96 13.62
N ASN A 129 6.61 -30.27 12.77
CA ASN A 129 6.82 -28.85 12.49
C ASN A 129 5.97 -28.01 13.42
N HIS A 130 6.60 -27.08 14.13
CA HIS A 130 5.92 -26.05 14.89
C HIS A 130 6.08 -24.71 14.15
N VAL A 131 4.95 -24.12 13.76
CA VAL A 131 4.92 -22.84 13.04
C VAL A 131 4.40 -21.77 13.99
N PHE A 132 5.14 -20.67 14.08
CA PHE A 132 4.84 -19.53 14.93
C PHE A 132 4.81 -18.25 14.11
N PHE A 133 3.92 -17.33 14.47
CA PHE A 133 3.82 -16.03 13.82
C PHE A 133 3.21 -15.00 14.75
N PHE A 134 3.48 -13.74 14.47
CA PHE A 134 2.84 -12.60 15.13
C PHE A 134 1.76 -12.07 14.21
N ASN A 135 0.55 -11.90 14.74
CA ASN A 135 -0.50 -11.22 13.99
C ASN A 135 -0.29 -9.70 14.14
N THR A 136 -0.24 -9.01 13.00
CA THR A 136 -0.25 -7.55 12.94
C THR A 136 -1.52 -7.11 12.24
N SER A 137 -2.19 -6.08 12.77
CA SER A 137 -3.37 -5.50 12.13
C SER A 137 -3.04 -5.10 10.68
N CYS A 138 -3.87 -5.56 9.74
CA CYS A 138 -3.71 -5.14 8.35
C CYS A 138 -4.00 -3.64 8.20
N PRO A 139 -3.29 -2.95 7.30
CA PRO A 139 -3.64 -1.58 6.95
C PRO A 139 -5.07 -1.55 6.37
N PRO A 140 -5.83 -0.48 6.61
CA PRO A 140 -7.21 -0.38 6.15
C PRO A 140 -7.28 -0.47 4.62
N ALA A 141 -8.35 -1.09 4.12
CA ALA A 141 -8.60 -1.18 2.69
C ALA A 141 -8.55 0.21 2.02
N LEU A 142 -7.71 0.34 1.00
CA LEU A 142 -7.51 1.59 0.29
C LEU A 142 -8.46 1.69 -0.90
N LEU A 143 -9.38 2.66 -0.89
CA LEU A 143 -10.19 2.94 -2.06
C LEU A 143 -9.35 3.66 -3.12
N LEU A 144 -9.01 2.96 -4.20
CA LEU A 144 -8.11 3.47 -5.25
C LEU A 144 -8.60 4.79 -5.86
N SER A 145 -9.91 4.94 -6.09
CA SER A 145 -10.49 6.15 -6.69
C SER A 145 -10.34 7.40 -5.82
N LYS A 146 -10.15 7.24 -4.50
CA LYS A 146 -9.93 8.35 -3.55
C LYS A 146 -8.46 8.57 -3.21
N ASN A 147 -7.59 7.62 -3.52
CA ASN A 147 -6.19 7.64 -3.14
C ASN A 147 -5.28 7.61 -4.38
N VAL A 148 -5.61 8.45 -5.37
CA VAL A 148 -4.83 8.56 -6.60
C VAL A 148 -3.73 9.61 -6.39
N ARG A 149 -2.48 9.20 -6.60
CA ARG A 149 -1.35 10.13 -6.76
C ARG A 149 -1.00 10.24 -8.24
N VAL A 150 -1.28 11.40 -8.82
CA VAL A 150 -1.00 11.71 -10.22
C VAL A 150 0.52 11.87 -10.41
N ARG A 151 1.04 11.38 -11.55
CA ARG A 151 2.44 11.56 -11.94
C ARG A 151 2.72 13.04 -12.24
N THR A 152 3.95 13.47 -11.99
CA THR A 152 4.39 14.84 -12.27
C THR A 152 4.43 15.08 -13.79
N PRO A 153 4.00 16.26 -14.29
CA PRO A 153 4.17 16.64 -15.69
C PRO A 153 5.64 16.61 -16.14
N VAL A 154 5.87 16.33 -17.42
CA VAL A 154 7.22 16.24 -17.99
C VAL A 154 7.47 17.30 -19.05
N HIS A 155 8.73 17.49 -19.43
CA HIS A 155 9.16 18.40 -20.51
C HIS A 155 8.68 19.85 -20.34
N LEU A 156 8.77 20.37 -19.11
CA LEU A 156 8.48 21.78 -18.84
C LEU A 156 9.42 22.67 -19.66
N SER A 157 8.84 23.51 -20.50
CA SER A 157 9.57 24.45 -21.37
C SER A 157 8.92 25.83 -21.32
N GLN A 158 9.73 26.85 -21.61
CA GLN A 158 9.30 28.24 -21.57
C GLN A 158 9.76 28.96 -22.84
N GLN A 159 8.84 29.63 -23.53
CA GLN A 159 9.12 30.42 -24.73
C GLN A 159 8.66 31.86 -24.54
N ARG A 160 9.38 32.82 -25.11
CA ARG A 160 8.94 34.22 -25.14
C ARG A 160 7.94 34.37 -26.27
N VAL A 161 6.81 35.00 -25.99
CA VAL A 161 5.80 35.34 -27.01
C VAL A 161 5.79 36.84 -27.25
N GLU A 162 5.26 37.23 -28.40
CA GLU A 162 5.09 38.64 -28.77
C GLU A 162 4.31 39.40 -27.67
N ARG A 163 4.57 40.70 -27.53
CA ARG A 163 3.99 41.58 -26.49
C ARG A 163 4.47 41.31 -25.06
N GLY A 164 5.59 40.61 -24.88
CA GLY A 164 6.28 40.50 -23.58
C GLY A 164 5.73 39.41 -22.65
N GLY A 165 4.85 38.54 -23.16
CA GLY A 165 4.39 37.35 -22.45
C GLY A 165 5.41 36.21 -22.45
N ARG A 166 5.13 35.18 -21.66
CA ARG A 166 5.85 33.90 -21.68
C ARG A 166 4.85 32.77 -21.83
N LEU A 167 5.09 31.89 -22.80
CA LEU A 167 4.34 30.65 -22.97
C LEU A 167 5.04 29.56 -22.17
N LEU A 168 4.30 28.90 -21.28
CA LEU A 168 4.75 27.73 -20.54
C LEU A 168 4.08 26.50 -21.14
N SER A 169 4.88 25.49 -21.49
CA SER A 169 4.39 24.25 -22.09
C SER A 169 4.95 23.06 -21.33
N TRP A 170 4.14 22.02 -21.18
CA TRP A 170 4.51 20.75 -20.58
C TRP A 170 3.70 19.63 -21.23
N GLU A 171 4.12 18.39 -21.01
CA GLU A 171 3.45 17.21 -21.52
C GLU A 171 2.78 16.44 -20.38
N SER A 172 1.62 15.85 -20.69
CA SER A 172 0.94 14.92 -19.79
C SER A 172 1.83 13.69 -19.58
N PRO A 173 2.02 13.24 -18.32
CA PRO A 173 2.77 12.01 -18.06
C PRO A 173 1.96 10.74 -18.37
N TYR A 174 0.75 10.89 -18.91
CA TYR A 174 -0.14 9.81 -19.31
C TYR A 174 -0.47 9.88 -20.79
N PRO A 175 -0.62 8.73 -21.47
CA PRO A 175 -1.03 8.69 -22.86
C PRO A 175 -2.46 9.24 -23.02
N PRO A 176 -2.84 9.70 -24.23
CA PRO A 176 -4.19 10.19 -24.51
C PRO A 176 -5.30 9.15 -24.23
N SER A 177 -4.98 7.86 -24.30
CA SER A 177 -5.90 6.76 -24.01
C SER A 177 -6.20 6.55 -22.52
N SER A 178 -5.49 7.24 -21.62
CA SER A 178 -5.70 7.11 -20.18
C SER A 178 -7.01 7.78 -19.75
N LEU A 179 -7.80 7.07 -18.94
CA LEU A 179 -9.02 7.60 -18.31
C LEU A 179 -8.73 8.79 -17.37
N LEU A 180 -7.48 8.94 -16.92
CA LEU A 180 -7.06 10.06 -16.08
C LEU A 180 -6.92 11.35 -16.88
N THR A 181 -6.41 11.27 -18.12
CA THR A 181 -6.07 12.43 -18.97
C THR A 181 -7.18 13.50 -19.04
N PRO A 182 -8.47 13.16 -19.27
CA PRO A 182 -9.54 14.18 -19.33
C PRO A 182 -9.91 14.79 -17.97
N THR A 183 -9.46 14.20 -16.85
CA THR A 183 -9.79 14.66 -15.48
C THR A 183 -8.65 15.41 -14.80
N LEU A 184 -7.48 15.51 -15.44
CA LEU A 184 -6.33 16.20 -14.89
C LEU A 184 -6.51 17.72 -14.98
N ASN A 185 -6.30 18.39 -13.84
CA ASN A 185 -6.12 19.84 -13.78
C ASN A 185 -4.67 20.13 -13.40
N TYR A 186 -4.10 21.17 -13.99
CA TYR A 186 -2.71 21.56 -13.74
C TYR A 186 -2.67 22.85 -12.92
N GLN A 187 -1.84 22.83 -11.88
CA GLN A 187 -1.53 24.02 -11.08
C GLN A 187 -0.12 24.47 -11.41
N VAL A 188 0.04 25.74 -11.76
CA VAL A 188 1.33 26.34 -12.05
C VAL A 188 1.71 27.28 -10.91
N ASN A 189 2.86 27.04 -10.31
CA ASN A 189 3.43 27.91 -9.28
C ASN A 189 4.67 28.59 -9.83
N TYR A 190 4.76 29.91 -9.69
CA TYR A 190 5.93 30.69 -10.14
C TYR A 190 6.32 31.72 -9.10
N ARG A 191 7.58 32.15 -9.15
CA ARG A 191 8.12 33.20 -8.30
C ARG A 191 9.22 33.97 -9.03
N ARG A 192 9.57 35.15 -8.52
CA ARG A 192 10.82 35.81 -8.92
C ARG A 192 11.98 35.19 -8.16
N SER A 193 13.18 35.19 -8.76
CA SER A 193 14.35 34.56 -8.14
C SER A 193 14.72 35.17 -6.78
N ASN A 194 14.38 36.44 -6.56
CA ASN A 194 14.67 37.21 -5.35
C ASN A 194 13.48 37.33 -4.39
N GLN A 195 12.46 36.47 -4.53
CA GLN A 195 11.32 36.40 -3.64
C GLN A 195 11.15 34.96 -3.14
N ASP A 196 10.75 34.80 -1.89
CA ASP A 196 10.50 33.49 -1.28
C ASP A 196 9.06 33.02 -1.50
N ASP A 197 8.13 33.96 -1.69
CA ASP A 197 6.72 33.65 -1.87
C ASP A 197 6.40 33.17 -3.29
N TRP A 198 5.62 32.09 -3.36
CA TRP A 198 5.10 31.52 -4.61
C TRP A 198 3.76 32.15 -4.96
N THR A 199 3.59 32.49 -6.24
CA THR A 199 2.28 32.83 -6.81
C THR A 199 1.68 31.59 -7.46
N VAL A 200 0.40 31.32 -7.18
CA VAL A 200 -0.33 30.15 -7.67
C VAL A 200 -1.29 30.55 -8.79
N CYS A 201 -1.27 29.82 -9.90
CA CYS A 201 -2.27 29.89 -10.96
C CYS A 201 -2.93 28.52 -11.15
N ALA A 202 -4.27 28.50 -11.12
CA ALA A 202 -5.06 27.31 -11.48
C ALA A 202 -5.47 27.42 -12.96
N GLY A 203 -5.17 26.39 -13.74
CA GLY A 203 -5.54 26.24 -15.15
C GLY A 203 -6.75 25.34 -15.35
#